data_AF-A0AA35TFG3-F1
#
_entry.id   AF-A0AA35TFG3-F1
#
_cell.length_a   1.000
_cell.length_b   1.000
_cell.length_c   1.000
_cell.angle_alpha   90.00
_cell.angle_beta   90.00
_cell.angle_gamma   90.00
#
_symmetry.space_group_name_H-M   'P 1'
#
loop_
_entity.id
_entity.type
_entity.pdbx_description
1 polymer ?
#
loop_
_entity_poly.entity_id
_entity_poly.type
_entity_poly.pdbx_seq_one_letter_code
_entity_poly.pdbx_strand_id
1 'polypeptide(L)'
;MGLTLFLIITLTFFLVEAQPGDYASFYVLNPDLPPDVKEKIRAAFGLDKPLWQQYLIHLKNTFTGNFGVSFGHFPRPVMDVLAERIPRTLVLFLTATAASFYLGFFLGKAIAWRRGGLFEYVATISGATLFTAFTPAFALMMIWIFAFRLDWFPLWGNSWTRCGGLALDILKHMVLPVATLTLISFAGTMLLTRNSMLETIREDYVMAARAKGLPERQVRDRHAARNAMLPVVTSLVYSLIFAIDGSVIIEGVFSWPGTGMTLLSAVRSEDLPLVMGAMLFIGCCRCWLT
;
A
#
# COMPACT_ATOMS: atom_id res chain seq x y z
N MET A 1 16.06 -4.44 -13.39
CA MET A 1 14.97 -5.43 -13.33
C MET A 1 15.48 -6.83 -12.96
N GLY A 2 16.27 -7.51 -13.80
CA GLY A 2 16.74 -8.87 -13.45
C GLY A 2 17.59 -8.94 -12.18
N LEU A 3 18.53 -8.00 -12.01
CA LEU A 3 19.39 -7.93 -10.82
C LEU A 3 18.61 -7.68 -9.52
N THR A 4 17.66 -6.74 -9.55
CA THR A 4 16.84 -6.39 -8.38
C THR A 4 15.95 -7.54 -7.94
N LEU A 5 15.31 -8.22 -8.88
CA LEU A 5 14.48 -9.40 -8.60
C LEU A 5 15.32 -10.57 -8.06
N PHE A 6 16.50 -10.81 -8.64
CA PHE A 6 17.44 -11.81 -8.14
C PHE A 6 17.92 -11.50 -6.71
N LEU A 7 18.24 -10.23 -6.42
CA LEU A 7 18.62 -9.80 -5.07
C LEU A 7 17.49 -10.00 -4.07
N ILE A 8 16.23 -9.68 -4.43
CA ILE A 8 15.07 -9.91 -3.57
C ILE A 8 14.91 -11.40 -3.28
N ILE A 9 14.94 -12.28 -4.30
CA ILE A 9 14.84 -13.73 -4.11
C ILE A 9 15.94 -14.25 -3.19
N THR A 10 17.18 -13.87 -3.46
CA THR A 10 18.34 -14.31 -2.69
C THR A 10 18.25 -13.83 -1.25
N LEU A 11 17.91 -12.55 -1.04
CA LEU A 11 17.81 -11.96 0.29
C LEU A 11 16.66 -12.57 1.09
N THR A 12 15.48 -12.74 0.50
CA THR A 12 14.33 -13.35 1.19
C THR A 12 14.64 -14.79 1.62
N PHE A 13 15.32 -15.58 0.78
CA PHE A 13 15.75 -16.93 1.14
C PHE A 13 16.71 -16.92 2.34
N PHE A 14 17.79 -16.16 2.28
CA PHE A 14 18.78 -16.13 3.38
C PHE A 14 18.25 -15.49 4.66
N LEU A 15 17.32 -14.52 4.57
CA LEU A 15 16.74 -13.90 5.75
C LEU A 15 15.84 -14.89 6.51
N VAL A 16 15.08 -15.70 5.78
CA VAL A 16 14.25 -16.75 6.36
C VAL A 16 15.11 -17.89 6.92
N GLU A 17 16.15 -18.31 6.20
CA GLU A 17 17.10 -19.33 6.66
C GLU A 17 17.88 -18.89 7.92
N ALA A 18 18.17 -17.59 8.05
CA ALA A 18 18.88 -17.04 9.21
C ALA A 18 18.02 -17.00 10.49
N GLN A 19 16.70 -17.19 10.38
CA GLN A 19 15.84 -17.26 11.55
C GLN A 19 16.13 -18.54 12.34
N PRO A 20 16.29 -18.47 13.67
CA PRO A 20 16.50 -19.67 14.49
C PRO A 20 15.25 -20.55 14.46
N GLY A 21 15.31 -21.67 13.73
CA GLY A 21 14.22 -22.62 13.56
C GLY A 21 14.21 -23.22 12.15
N ASP A 22 13.72 -24.44 12.01
CA ASP A 22 13.48 -25.09 10.71
C ASP A 22 12.12 -24.62 10.13
N TYR A 23 11.88 -24.66 8.81
CA TYR A 23 10.65 -24.14 8.19
C TYR A 23 9.38 -24.88 8.65
N ALA A 24 9.56 -26.10 9.18
CA ALA A 24 8.52 -26.92 9.77
C ALA A 24 8.54 -26.88 11.32
N SER A 25 9.41 -26.07 11.94
CA SER A 25 9.66 -26.12 13.38
C SER A 25 8.40 -25.94 14.22
N PHE A 26 7.45 -25.08 13.83
CA PHE A 26 6.15 -24.94 14.51
C PHE A 26 5.37 -26.27 14.63
N TYR A 27 5.44 -27.15 13.63
CA TYR A 27 4.81 -28.48 13.66
C TYR A 27 5.75 -29.59 14.13
N VAL A 28 7.07 -29.46 13.95
CA VAL A 28 8.08 -30.37 14.56
C VAL A 28 8.10 -30.21 16.08
N LEU A 29 7.78 -29.02 16.59
CA LEU A 29 7.60 -28.71 18.00
C LEU A 29 6.20 -29.07 18.52
N ASN A 30 5.22 -29.31 17.63
CA ASN A 30 3.90 -29.78 18.04
C ASN A 30 4.03 -31.20 18.65
N PRO A 31 3.74 -31.39 19.95
CA PRO A 31 3.93 -32.67 20.62
C PRO A 31 3.02 -33.79 20.08
N ASP A 32 1.90 -33.42 19.46
CA ASP A 32 0.85 -34.34 19.01
C ASP A 32 1.15 -34.99 17.65
N LEU A 33 2.18 -34.52 16.94
CA LEU A 33 2.57 -35.06 15.64
C LEU A 33 3.58 -36.20 15.79
N PRO A 34 3.28 -37.41 15.30
CA PRO A 34 4.23 -38.51 15.36
C PRO A 34 5.47 -38.22 14.50
N PRO A 35 6.64 -38.74 14.90
CA PRO A 35 7.94 -38.35 14.33
C PRO A 35 8.07 -38.70 12.84
N ASP A 36 7.36 -39.73 12.36
CA ASP A 36 7.33 -40.13 10.96
C ASP A 36 6.61 -39.10 10.07
N VAL A 37 5.61 -38.40 10.59
CA VAL A 37 4.91 -37.32 9.89
C VAL A 37 5.78 -36.06 9.84
N LYS A 38 6.57 -35.80 10.88
CA LYS A 38 7.53 -34.68 10.94
C LYS A 38 8.62 -34.81 9.86
N GLU A 39 9.17 -36.01 9.68
CA GLU A 39 10.16 -36.27 8.63
C GLU A 39 9.56 -36.20 7.22
N LYS A 40 8.31 -36.68 7.02
CA LYS A 40 7.61 -36.54 5.73
C LYS A 40 7.34 -35.09 5.38
N ILE A 41 7.00 -34.26 6.36
CA ILE A 41 6.84 -32.81 6.17
C ILE A 41 8.19 -32.18 5.79
N ARG A 42 9.27 -32.52 6.50
CA ARG A 42 10.62 -32.05 6.15
C ARG A 42 11.01 -32.38 4.71
N ALA A 43 10.77 -33.61 4.30
CA ALA A 43 11.06 -34.08 2.95
C ALA A 43 10.20 -33.40 1.88
N ALA A 44 8.93 -33.13 2.19
CA ALA A 44 8.03 -32.42 1.29
C ALA A 44 8.48 -30.97 1.02
N PHE A 45 9.10 -30.31 2.00
CA PHE A 45 9.64 -28.96 1.85
C PHE A 45 11.11 -28.93 1.37
N GLY A 46 11.73 -30.10 1.19
CA GLY A 46 13.12 -30.23 0.73
C GLY A 46 14.16 -29.82 1.77
N LEU A 47 13.78 -29.80 3.05
CA LEU A 47 14.60 -29.38 4.20
C LEU A 47 15.76 -30.34 4.47
N ASP A 48 15.63 -31.59 4.05
CA ASP A 48 16.65 -32.65 4.15
C ASP A 48 17.79 -32.49 3.12
N LYS A 49 17.71 -31.51 2.22
CA LYS A 49 18.71 -31.26 1.17
C LYS A 49 19.73 -30.20 1.60
N PRO A 50 20.96 -30.23 1.07
CA PRO A 50 21.95 -29.18 1.33
C PRO A 50 21.44 -27.81 0.86
N LEU A 51 21.88 -26.74 1.54
CA LEU A 51 21.41 -25.35 1.33
C LEU A 51 21.36 -24.92 -0.14
N TRP A 52 22.34 -25.29 -0.95
CA TRP A 52 22.38 -24.94 -2.37
C TRP A 52 21.22 -25.58 -3.16
N GLN A 53 20.80 -26.80 -2.81
CA GLN A 53 19.65 -27.45 -3.44
C GLN A 53 18.34 -26.80 -2.99
N GLN A 54 18.22 -26.43 -1.71
CA GLN A 54 17.07 -25.69 -1.20
C GLN A 54 16.90 -24.37 -1.94
N TYR A 55 17.99 -23.63 -2.14
CA TYR A 55 18.00 -22.40 -2.91
C TYR A 55 17.57 -22.61 -4.37
N LEU A 56 18.07 -23.64 -5.06
CA LEU A 56 17.66 -23.94 -6.44
C LEU A 56 16.18 -24.35 -6.54
N ILE A 57 15.66 -25.09 -5.56
CA ILE A 57 14.25 -25.45 -5.47
C ILE A 57 13.43 -24.18 -5.25
N HIS A 58 13.84 -23.31 -4.33
CA HIS A 58 13.19 -22.03 -4.06
C HIS A 58 13.16 -21.13 -5.31
N LEU A 59 14.28 -21.05 -6.04
CA LEU A 59 14.39 -20.28 -7.27
C LEU A 59 13.42 -20.83 -8.35
N LYS A 60 13.39 -22.15 -8.56
CA LYS A 60 12.45 -22.81 -9.48
C LYS A 60 10.99 -22.58 -9.07
N ASN A 61 10.68 -22.71 -7.79
CA ASN A 61 9.35 -22.54 -7.22
C ASN A 61 8.85 -21.09 -7.38
N THR A 62 9.74 -20.11 -7.22
CA THR A 62 9.43 -18.70 -7.43
C THR A 62 9.06 -18.42 -8.90
N PHE A 63 9.82 -18.94 -9.86
CA PHE A 63 9.52 -18.75 -11.29
C PHE A 63 8.29 -19.54 -11.78
N THR A 64 7.90 -20.59 -11.05
CA THR A 64 6.68 -21.37 -11.35
C THR A 64 5.45 -20.86 -10.59
N GLY A 65 5.61 -19.84 -9.72
CA GLY A 65 4.53 -19.30 -8.89
C GLY A 65 4.05 -20.26 -7.80
N ASN A 66 4.81 -21.32 -7.50
CA ASN A 66 4.44 -22.30 -6.49
C ASN A 66 5.15 -21.98 -5.16
N PHE A 67 4.50 -21.18 -4.32
CA PHE A 67 5.02 -20.84 -2.99
C PHE A 67 4.64 -21.85 -1.90
N GLY A 68 4.06 -22.99 -2.28
CA GLY A 68 3.61 -24.02 -1.35
C GLY A 68 2.27 -23.68 -0.67
N VAL A 69 2.05 -24.33 0.47
CA VAL A 69 0.80 -24.25 1.24
C VAL A 69 1.04 -23.40 2.48
N SER A 70 0.11 -22.51 2.80
CA SER A 70 0.15 -21.72 4.03
C SER A 70 -0.14 -22.60 5.24
N PHE A 71 0.70 -22.49 6.25
CA PHE A 71 0.58 -23.21 7.50
C PHE A 71 -0.50 -22.64 8.42
N GLY A 72 -0.71 -21.33 8.43
CA GLY A 72 -1.74 -20.65 9.22
C GLY A 72 -3.15 -20.75 8.61
N HIS A 73 -3.24 -21.01 7.31
CA HIS A 73 -4.50 -21.15 6.58
C HIS A 73 -4.66 -22.53 5.93
N PHE A 74 -4.08 -23.56 6.52
CA PHE A 74 -4.10 -24.91 5.98
C PHE A 74 -5.54 -25.40 5.70
N PRO A 75 -5.81 -26.08 4.55
CA PRO A 75 -4.89 -26.52 3.49
C PRO A 75 -4.86 -25.57 2.27
N ARG A 76 -4.84 -24.23 2.46
CA ARG A 76 -4.88 -23.29 1.32
C ARG A 76 -3.48 -23.03 0.73
N PRO A 77 -3.32 -23.11 -0.61
CA PRO A 77 -2.13 -22.62 -1.30
C PRO A 77 -1.87 -21.14 -0.98
N VAL A 78 -0.59 -20.77 -0.87
CA VAL A 78 -0.18 -19.37 -0.60
C VAL A 78 -0.71 -18.43 -1.68
N MET A 79 -0.70 -18.85 -2.95
CA MET A 79 -1.20 -18.03 -4.06
C MET A 79 -2.69 -17.72 -3.94
N ASP A 80 -3.51 -18.65 -3.45
CA ASP A 80 -4.95 -18.43 -3.28
C ASP A 80 -5.21 -17.41 -2.16
N VAL A 81 -4.45 -17.52 -1.07
CA VAL A 81 -4.49 -16.56 0.03
C VAL A 81 -4.10 -15.17 -0.48
N LEU A 82 -3.00 -15.04 -1.22
CA LEU A 82 -2.56 -13.75 -1.77
C LEU A 82 -3.57 -13.19 -2.77
N ALA A 83 -4.09 -14.01 -3.68
CA ALA A 83 -5.06 -13.60 -4.70
C ALA A 83 -6.35 -13.03 -4.08
N GLU A 84 -6.77 -13.51 -2.91
CA GLU A 84 -7.92 -12.98 -2.18
C GLU A 84 -7.62 -11.61 -1.51
N ARG A 85 -6.36 -11.36 -1.13
CA ARG A 85 -5.95 -10.22 -0.31
C ARG A 85 -5.48 -9.04 -1.15
N ILE A 86 -4.79 -9.29 -2.25
CA ILE A 86 -4.24 -8.26 -3.15
C ILE A 86 -5.32 -7.28 -3.63
N PRO A 87 -6.49 -7.72 -4.15
CA PRO A 87 -7.52 -6.79 -4.59
C PRO A 87 -8.02 -5.88 -3.46
N ARG A 88 -8.05 -6.39 -2.22
CA ARG A 88 -8.50 -5.60 -1.05
C ARG A 88 -7.51 -4.49 -0.72
N THR A 89 -6.21 -4.77 -0.76
CA THR A 89 -5.17 -3.75 -0.59
C THR A 89 -5.22 -2.74 -1.72
N LEU A 90 -5.29 -3.21 -2.98
CA LEU A 90 -5.37 -2.31 -4.14
C LEU A 90 -6.58 -1.39 -4.06
N VAL A 91 -7.77 -1.90 -3.76
CA VAL A 91 -8.97 -1.07 -3.64
C VAL A 91 -8.81 0.00 -2.56
N LEU A 92 -8.22 -0.33 -1.40
CA LEU A 92 -7.98 0.64 -0.34
C LEU A 92 -6.99 1.73 -0.74
N PHE A 93 -5.80 1.34 -1.21
CA PHE A 93 -4.73 2.30 -1.51
C PHE A 93 -5.00 3.08 -2.79
N LEU A 94 -5.52 2.46 -3.85
CA LEU A 94 -5.85 3.16 -5.10
C LEU A 94 -6.96 4.20 -4.89
N THR A 95 -8.00 3.88 -4.10
CA THR A 95 -9.05 4.86 -3.80
C THR A 95 -8.53 6.03 -2.97
N ALA A 96 -7.69 5.75 -1.96
CA ALA A 96 -7.03 6.80 -1.19
C ALA A 96 -6.07 7.64 -2.03
N THR A 97 -5.26 7.04 -2.91
CA THR A 97 -4.38 7.75 -3.84
C THR A 97 -5.21 8.62 -4.78
N ALA A 98 -6.27 8.10 -5.39
CA ALA A 98 -7.12 8.88 -6.29
C ALA A 98 -7.77 10.07 -5.57
N ALA A 99 -8.30 9.87 -4.36
CA ALA A 99 -8.87 10.93 -3.55
C ALA A 99 -7.82 11.98 -3.12
N SER A 100 -6.64 11.52 -2.73
CA SER A 100 -5.48 12.36 -2.38
C SER A 100 -5.04 13.21 -3.55
N PHE A 101 -4.93 12.63 -4.75
CA PHE A 101 -4.54 13.35 -5.96
C PHE A 101 -5.59 14.36 -6.38
N TYR A 102 -6.87 13.98 -6.32
CA TYR A 102 -7.98 14.89 -6.58
C TYR A 102 -7.91 16.09 -5.62
N LEU A 103 -7.94 15.86 -4.31
CA LEU A 103 -7.90 16.95 -3.32
C LEU A 103 -6.63 17.78 -3.42
N GLY A 104 -5.47 17.13 -3.51
CA GLY A 104 -4.18 17.79 -3.62
C GLY A 104 -4.08 18.67 -4.87
N PHE A 105 -4.53 18.17 -6.03
CA PHE A 105 -4.52 18.94 -7.26
C PHE A 105 -5.42 20.18 -7.18
N PHE A 106 -6.67 20.02 -6.70
CA PHE A 106 -7.60 21.14 -6.59
C PHE A 106 -7.15 22.19 -5.57
N LEU A 107 -6.67 21.76 -4.41
CA LEU A 107 -6.12 22.67 -3.39
C LEU A 107 -4.85 23.36 -3.87
N GLY A 108 -3.91 22.61 -4.46
CA GLY A 108 -2.65 23.16 -4.98
C GLY A 108 -2.89 24.20 -6.07
N LYS A 109 -3.82 23.91 -7.00
CA LYS A 109 -4.28 24.86 -8.02
C LYS A 109 -4.92 26.11 -7.39
N ALA A 110 -5.77 25.94 -6.38
CA ALA A 110 -6.46 27.06 -5.73
C ALA A 110 -5.49 27.97 -4.97
N ILE A 111 -4.53 27.38 -4.25
CA ILE A 111 -3.50 28.09 -3.48
C ILE A 111 -2.56 28.86 -4.40
N ALA A 112 -2.06 28.21 -5.47
CA ALA A 112 -1.19 28.87 -6.45
C ALA A 112 -1.86 30.09 -7.11
N TRP A 113 -3.18 30.00 -7.35
CA TRP A 113 -3.93 31.09 -7.97
C TRP A 113 -4.26 32.24 -7.01
N ARG A 114 -4.52 31.95 -5.73
CA ARG A 114 -4.80 32.95 -4.68
C ARG A 114 -3.60 33.12 -3.75
N ARG A 115 -2.46 33.47 -4.35
CA ARG A 115 -1.19 33.62 -3.64
C ARG A 115 -1.22 34.77 -2.62
N GLY A 116 -0.53 34.58 -1.50
CA GLY A 116 -0.29 35.57 -0.45
C GLY A 116 -1.41 35.72 0.59
N GLY A 117 -2.47 34.92 0.50
CA GLY A 117 -3.60 34.99 1.42
C GLY A 117 -3.49 34.04 2.61
N LEU A 118 -4.33 34.28 3.63
CA LEU A 118 -4.48 33.38 4.79
C LEU A 118 -4.82 31.93 4.37
N PHE A 119 -5.58 31.76 3.28
CA PHE A 119 -5.91 30.43 2.75
C PHE A 119 -4.66 29.65 2.33
N GLU A 120 -3.69 30.30 1.68
CA GLU A 120 -2.42 29.67 1.33
C GLU A 120 -1.65 29.26 2.58
N TYR A 121 -1.53 30.17 3.55
CA TYR A 121 -0.78 29.92 4.78
C TYR A 121 -1.37 28.75 5.57
N VAL A 122 -2.68 28.76 5.80
CA VAL A 122 -3.39 27.69 6.55
C VAL A 122 -3.31 26.36 5.82
N ALA A 123 -3.59 26.33 4.50
CA ALA A 123 -3.56 25.08 3.74
C ALA A 123 -2.15 24.49 3.63
N THR A 124 -1.12 25.33 3.45
CA THR A 124 0.28 24.89 3.39
C THR A 124 0.75 24.33 4.73
N ILE A 125 0.46 25.03 5.83
CA ILE A 125 0.87 24.59 7.17
C ILE A 125 0.12 23.34 7.58
N SER A 126 -1.21 23.32 7.45
CA SER A 126 -2.01 22.13 7.80
C SER A 126 -1.58 20.92 6.96
N GLY A 127 -1.37 21.10 5.66
CA GLY A 127 -0.84 20.05 4.78
C GLY A 127 0.55 19.57 5.22
N ALA A 128 1.47 20.49 5.49
CA ALA A 128 2.82 20.14 5.94
C ALA A 128 2.82 19.41 7.28
N THR A 129 2.00 19.83 8.24
CA THR A 129 1.85 19.17 9.54
C THR A 129 1.26 17.77 9.39
N LEU A 130 0.27 17.58 8.52
CA LEU A 130 -0.32 16.25 8.28
C LEU A 130 0.66 15.32 7.55
N PHE A 131 1.46 15.85 6.64
CA PHE A 131 2.49 15.09 5.93
C PHE A 131 3.62 14.61 6.85
N THR A 132 3.99 15.43 7.84
CA THR A 132 5.03 15.07 8.84
C THR A 132 4.47 14.37 10.07
N ALA A 133 3.15 14.25 10.18
CA ALA A 133 2.52 13.55 11.28
C ALA A 133 2.96 12.08 11.31
N PHE A 134 3.17 11.56 12.51
CA PHE A 134 3.43 10.14 12.68
C PHE A 134 2.17 9.35 12.29
N THR A 135 2.19 8.75 11.09
CA THR A 135 1.06 8.06 10.44
C THR A 135 0.27 7.15 11.37
N PRO A 136 0.89 6.28 12.21
CA PRO A 136 0.13 5.39 13.08
C PRO A 136 -0.62 6.14 14.17
N ALA A 137 -0.03 7.19 14.75
CA ALA A 137 -0.71 8.01 15.76
C ALA A 137 -1.87 8.80 15.13
N PHE A 138 -1.72 9.31 13.91
CA PHE A 138 -2.82 9.99 13.21
C PHE A 138 -3.97 9.04 12.89
N ALA A 139 -3.68 7.82 12.44
CA ALA A 139 -4.68 6.79 12.19
C ALA A 139 -5.43 6.40 13.49
N LEU A 140 -4.71 6.19 14.59
CA LEU A 140 -5.31 5.92 15.91
C LEU A 140 -6.16 7.09 16.42
N MET A 141 -5.70 8.33 16.23
CA MET A 141 -6.47 9.53 16.58
C MET A 141 -7.77 9.60 15.79
N MET A 142 -7.74 9.30 14.49
CA MET A 142 -8.93 9.27 13.64
C MET A 142 -9.92 8.19 14.10
N ILE A 143 -9.45 7.01 14.49
CA ILE A 143 -10.29 5.98 15.10
C ILE A 143 -10.88 6.48 16.42
N TRP A 144 -10.08 7.06 17.31
CA TRP A 144 -10.56 7.56 18.59
C TRP A 144 -11.64 8.63 18.45
N ILE A 145 -11.47 9.60 17.54
CA ILE A 145 -12.44 10.67 17.31
C ILE A 145 -13.70 10.12 16.64
N PHE A 146 -13.56 9.45 15.50
CA PHE A 146 -14.70 9.15 14.63
C PHE A 146 -15.39 7.82 14.95
N ALA A 147 -14.66 6.85 15.50
CA ALA A 147 -15.19 5.54 15.81
C ALA A 147 -15.49 5.34 17.30
N PHE A 148 -14.72 5.96 18.21
CA PHE A 148 -14.93 5.80 19.66
C PHE A 148 -15.70 6.96 20.33
N ARG A 149 -15.45 8.21 19.92
CA ARG A 149 -16.11 9.39 20.53
C ARG A 149 -17.42 9.76 19.85
N LEU A 150 -17.48 9.64 18.53
CA LEU A 150 -18.62 10.05 17.70
C LEU A 150 -19.53 8.89 17.29
N ASP A 151 -19.09 7.64 17.40
CA ASP A 151 -19.78 6.43 16.91
C ASP A 151 -20.27 6.53 15.45
N TRP A 152 -19.58 7.32 14.62
CA TRP A 152 -19.95 7.50 13.21
C TRP A 152 -19.57 6.30 12.36
N PHE A 153 -18.50 5.59 12.75
CA PHE A 153 -17.99 4.45 12.01
C PHE A 153 -17.73 3.25 12.92
N PRO A 154 -17.96 2.02 12.40
CA PRO A 154 -17.65 0.80 13.13
C PRO A 154 -16.13 0.66 13.37
N LEU A 155 -15.76 0.35 14.61
CA LEU A 155 -14.37 0.08 15.02
C LEU A 155 -13.83 -1.24 14.44
N TRP A 156 -14.71 -2.26 14.39
CA TRP A 156 -14.40 -3.63 14.02
C TRP A 156 -15.58 -4.24 13.28
N GLY A 157 -15.33 -4.90 12.15
CA GLY A 157 -16.39 -5.48 11.34
C GLY A 157 -15.93 -5.86 9.95
N ASN A 158 -15.69 -7.15 9.74
CA ASN A 158 -15.36 -7.72 8.44
C ASN A 158 -16.66 -7.99 7.67
N SER A 159 -17.16 -6.95 6.99
CA SER A 159 -18.30 -7.07 6.07
C SER A 159 -18.00 -7.99 4.88
N TRP A 160 -16.72 -8.18 4.52
CA TRP A 160 -16.27 -9.11 3.47
C TRP A 160 -16.64 -10.59 3.72
N THR A 161 -16.88 -10.99 4.99
CA THR A 161 -17.25 -12.38 5.35
C THR A 161 -18.76 -12.61 5.49
N ARG A 162 -19.58 -11.55 5.56
CA ARG A 162 -21.04 -11.69 5.61
C ARG A 162 -21.61 -11.45 4.20
N CYS A 163 -21.98 -12.54 3.53
CA CYS A 163 -22.57 -12.59 2.18
C CYS A 163 -23.95 -11.88 2.02
N GLY A 164 -24.24 -10.79 2.75
CA GLY A 164 -25.60 -10.21 2.78
C GLY A 164 -25.72 -8.70 3.01
N GLY A 165 -24.62 -7.94 3.13
CA GLY A 165 -24.64 -6.48 3.36
C GLY A 165 -23.79 -5.71 2.34
N LEU A 166 -24.07 -5.92 1.05
CA LEU A 166 -23.06 -6.12 0.00
C LEU A 166 -22.20 -4.94 -0.51
N ALA A 167 -22.44 -3.67 -0.15
CA ALA A 167 -21.59 -2.58 -0.65
C ALA A 167 -21.52 -1.39 0.31
N LEU A 168 -22.66 -1.02 0.90
CA LEU A 168 -22.76 0.10 1.83
C LEU A 168 -21.97 -0.16 3.12
N ASP A 169 -21.91 -1.41 3.57
CA ASP A 169 -21.15 -1.79 4.76
C ASP A 169 -19.64 -1.78 4.48
N ILE A 170 -19.22 -2.29 3.31
CA ILE A 170 -17.83 -2.21 2.84
C ILE A 170 -17.40 -0.75 2.71
N LEU A 171 -18.25 0.11 2.12
CA LEU A 171 -17.95 1.53 1.94
C LEU A 171 -17.79 2.24 3.29
N LYS A 172 -18.67 1.97 4.27
CA LYS A 172 -18.58 2.53 5.62
C LYS A 172 -17.27 2.16 6.33
N HIS A 173 -16.82 0.92 6.19
CA HIS A 173 -15.55 0.46 6.76
C HIS A 173 -14.33 0.98 6.00
N MET A 174 -14.49 1.37 4.72
CA MET A 174 -13.42 1.98 3.92
C MET A 174 -13.26 3.48 4.13
N VAL A 175 -14.34 4.21 4.44
CA VAL A 175 -14.32 5.69 4.48
C VAL A 175 -13.24 6.21 5.44
N LEU A 176 -13.14 5.64 6.64
CA LEU A 176 -12.19 6.11 7.65
C LEU A 176 -10.73 5.82 7.25
N PRO A 177 -10.35 4.59 6.87
CA PRO A 177 -9.03 4.31 6.28
C PRO A 177 -8.69 5.20 5.08
N VAL A 178 -9.61 5.34 4.12
CA VAL A 178 -9.39 6.14 2.91
C VAL A 178 -9.21 7.61 3.27
N ALA A 179 -10.03 8.17 4.16
CA ALA A 179 -9.92 9.55 4.60
C ALA A 179 -8.59 9.81 5.32
N THR A 180 -8.13 8.89 6.18
CA THR A 180 -6.84 9.04 6.87
C THR A 180 -5.66 9.04 5.90
N LEU A 181 -5.60 8.06 4.99
CA LEU A 181 -4.57 8.00 3.96
C LEU A 181 -4.63 9.25 3.05
N THR A 182 -5.82 9.66 2.66
CA THR A 182 -6.04 10.87 1.83
C THR A 182 -5.49 12.12 2.52
N LEU A 183 -5.78 12.30 3.82
CA LEU A 183 -5.33 13.45 4.60
C LEU A 183 -3.80 13.48 4.82
N ILE A 184 -3.16 12.31 4.89
CA ILE A 184 -1.71 12.25 5.05
C ILE A 184 -1.02 12.50 3.69
N SER A 185 -1.57 11.95 2.60
CA SER A 185 -0.91 11.97 1.30
C SER A 185 -1.19 13.23 0.45
N PHE A 186 -2.33 13.93 0.64
CA PHE A 186 -2.73 15.02 -0.28
C PHE A 186 -1.74 16.19 -0.28
N ALA A 187 -1.06 16.42 0.85
CA ALA A 187 -0.14 17.53 1.03
C ALA A 187 1.03 17.49 0.04
N GLY A 188 1.57 16.29 -0.23
CA GLY A 188 2.63 16.12 -1.22
C GLY A 188 2.19 16.54 -2.62
N THR A 189 1.04 16.03 -3.07
CA THR A 189 0.46 16.38 -4.38
C THR A 189 0.07 17.86 -4.46
N MET A 190 -0.44 18.42 -3.36
CA MET A 190 -0.80 19.84 -3.25
C MET A 190 0.40 20.76 -3.44
N LEU A 191 1.50 20.49 -2.73
CA LEU A 191 2.72 21.28 -2.82
C LEU A 191 3.36 21.17 -4.21
N LEU A 192 3.41 19.96 -4.77
CA LEU A 192 3.89 19.73 -6.13
C LEU A 192 3.06 20.52 -7.15
N THR A 193 1.74 20.38 -7.11
CA THR A 193 0.83 21.11 -8.01
C THR A 193 0.98 22.61 -7.86
N ARG A 194 1.10 23.11 -6.62
CA ARG A 194 1.30 24.55 -6.36
C ARG A 194 2.58 25.05 -7.02
N ASN A 195 3.69 24.35 -6.84
CA ASN A 195 4.99 24.77 -7.37
C ASN A 195 4.98 24.76 -8.91
N SER A 196 4.52 23.67 -9.52
CA SER A 196 4.39 23.58 -10.99
C SER A 196 3.45 24.66 -11.54
N MET A 197 2.36 24.97 -10.84
CA MET A 197 1.44 26.03 -11.24
C MET A 197 2.07 27.42 -11.15
N LEU A 198 2.87 27.71 -10.12
CA LEU A 198 3.56 28.99 -9.96
C LEU A 198 4.64 29.22 -11.04
N GLU A 199 5.33 28.17 -11.47
CA GLU A 199 6.24 28.21 -12.62
C GLU A 199 5.45 28.49 -13.89
N THR A 200 4.39 27.73 -14.12
CA THR A 200 3.57 27.82 -15.33
C THR A 200 2.89 29.19 -15.49
N ILE A 201 2.46 29.84 -14.41
CA ILE A 201 1.82 31.17 -14.45
C ILE A 201 2.78 32.26 -14.99
N ARG A 202 4.10 32.07 -14.87
CA ARG A 202 5.11 33.03 -15.30
C ARG A 202 5.48 32.90 -16.78
N GLU A 203 4.92 31.91 -17.47
CA GLU A 203 5.20 31.63 -18.88
C GLU A 203 4.52 32.64 -19.82
N ASP A 204 5.20 32.94 -20.94
CA ASP A 204 4.76 33.95 -21.92
C ASP A 204 3.38 33.64 -22.53
N TYR A 205 3.05 32.37 -22.73
CA TYR A 205 1.75 32.00 -23.30
C TYR A 205 0.58 32.26 -22.31
N VAL A 206 0.84 32.26 -21.00
CA VAL A 206 -0.17 32.63 -19.98
C VAL A 206 -0.36 34.15 -19.98
N MET A 207 0.73 34.91 -20.10
CA MET A 207 0.67 36.37 -20.24
C MET A 207 -0.05 36.78 -21.52
N ALA A 208 0.23 36.13 -22.65
CA ALA A 208 -0.45 36.35 -23.91
C ALA A 208 -1.96 36.02 -23.83
N ALA A 209 -2.33 34.95 -23.11
CA ALA A 209 -3.73 34.60 -22.88
C ALA A 209 -4.47 35.67 -22.06
N ARG A 210 -3.81 36.27 -21.06
CA ARG A 210 -4.36 37.42 -20.31
C ARG A 210 -4.48 38.68 -21.17
N ALA A 211 -3.47 38.97 -21.99
CA ALA A 211 -3.49 40.11 -22.91
C ALA A 211 -4.63 40.03 -23.94
N LYS A 212 -5.05 38.81 -24.31
CA LYS A 212 -6.25 38.56 -25.15
C LYS A 212 -7.58 38.81 -24.42
N GLY A 213 -7.58 39.16 -23.13
CA GLY A 213 -8.79 39.42 -22.35
C GLY A 213 -9.57 38.16 -21.97
N LEU A 214 -8.95 36.98 -22.00
CA LEU A 214 -9.62 35.75 -21.58
C LEU A 214 -9.95 35.79 -20.08
N PRO A 215 -11.11 35.25 -19.65
CA PRO A 215 -11.49 35.27 -18.24
C PRO A 215 -10.49 34.46 -17.39
N GLU A 216 -10.15 34.95 -16.20
CA GLU A 216 -9.15 34.33 -15.31
C GLU A 216 -9.42 32.83 -15.04
N ARG A 217 -10.69 32.39 -15.03
CA ARG A 217 -11.03 30.96 -14.91
C ARG A 217 -10.52 30.12 -16.09
N GLN A 218 -10.66 30.62 -17.32
CA GLN A 218 -10.14 29.94 -18.51
C GLN A 218 -8.62 29.96 -18.54
N VAL A 219 -7.99 31.09 -18.18
CA VAL A 219 -6.53 31.19 -18.08
C VAL A 219 -5.99 30.16 -17.06
N ARG A 220 -6.62 30.07 -15.89
CA ARG A 220 -6.26 29.11 -14.85
C ARG A 220 -6.42 27.67 -15.32
N ASP A 221 -7.62 27.27 -15.70
CA ASP A 221 -7.96 25.85 -15.86
C ASP A 221 -7.49 25.27 -17.20
N ARG A 222 -7.48 26.07 -18.27
CA ARG A 222 -7.16 25.60 -19.62
C ARG A 222 -5.73 25.86 -20.04
N HIS A 223 -5.15 26.99 -19.64
CA HIS A 223 -3.80 27.37 -20.07
C HIS A 223 -2.74 27.01 -19.04
N ALA A 224 -2.91 27.40 -17.79
CA ALA A 224 -1.90 27.13 -16.77
C ALA A 224 -2.02 25.72 -16.14
N ALA A 225 -3.19 25.31 -15.68
CA ALA A 225 -3.35 24.03 -14.99
C ALA A 225 -3.06 22.81 -15.89
N ARG A 226 -3.32 22.90 -17.20
CA ARG A 226 -3.07 21.81 -18.14
C ARG A 226 -1.58 21.45 -18.25
N ASN A 227 -0.71 22.45 -18.24
CA ASN A 227 0.73 22.25 -18.32
C ASN A 227 1.34 21.95 -16.94
N ALA A 228 0.80 22.56 -15.88
CA ALA A 228 1.18 22.25 -14.50
C ALA A 228 0.85 20.81 -14.07
N MET A 229 -0.06 20.11 -14.78
CA MET A 229 -0.39 18.70 -14.49
C MET A 229 0.70 17.71 -14.90
N LEU A 230 1.65 18.06 -15.77
CA LEU A 230 2.63 17.09 -16.28
C LEU A 230 3.45 16.44 -15.15
N PRO A 231 4.05 17.19 -14.20
CA PRO A 231 4.77 16.58 -13.08
C PRO A 231 3.84 15.86 -12.10
N VAL A 232 2.60 16.35 -11.96
CA VAL A 232 1.58 15.77 -11.07
C VAL A 232 1.18 14.37 -11.55
N VAL A 233 0.98 14.19 -12.86
CA VAL A 233 0.67 12.88 -13.44
C VAL A 233 1.83 11.91 -13.27
N THR A 234 3.07 12.35 -13.44
CA THR A 234 4.25 11.51 -13.18
C THR A 234 4.30 11.06 -11.71
N SER A 235 4.02 11.97 -10.77
CA SER A 235 3.92 11.63 -9.35
C SER A 235 2.77 10.68 -9.03
N LEU A 236 1.65 10.77 -9.76
CA LEU A 236 0.54 9.81 -9.65
C LEU A 236 1.00 8.41 -10.02
N VAL A 237 1.72 8.24 -11.13
CA VAL A 237 2.25 6.93 -11.54
C VAL A 237 3.12 6.34 -10.43
N TYR A 238 4.07 7.09 -9.87
CA TYR A 238 4.88 6.62 -8.75
C TYR A 238 4.03 6.22 -7.53
N SER A 239 3.02 7.02 -7.20
CA SER A 239 2.14 6.74 -6.05
C SER A 239 1.29 5.49 -6.25
N LEU A 240 0.86 5.20 -7.47
CA LEU A 240 0.14 3.98 -7.82
C LEU A 240 1.02 2.74 -7.70
N ILE A 241 2.33 2.84 -7.97
CA ILE A 241 3.30 1.76 -7.73
C ILE A 241 3.42 1.48 -6.23
N PHE A 242 3.54 2.53 -5.42
CA PHE A 242 3.58 2.39 -3.95
C PHE A 242 2.27 1.86 -3.36
N ALA A 243 1.12 2.09 -4.00
CA ALA A 243 -0.17 1.58 -3.55
C ALA A 243 -0.24 0.04 -3.56
N ILE A 244 0.59 -0.64 -4.35
CA ILE A 244 0.63 -2.11 -4.45
C ILE A 244 1.33 -2.74 -3.26
N ASP A 245 2.36 -2.07 -2.73
CA ASP A 245 3.05 -2.52 -1.50
C ASP A 245 2.11 -2.51 -0.30
N GLY A 246 1.09 -1.65 -0.34
CA GLY A 246 0.19 -1.41 0.78
C GLY A 246 0.93 -0.87 2.00
N SER A 247 0.32 -1.02 3.17
CA SER A 247 0.95 -0.66 4.44
C SER A 247 0.48 -1.58 5.53
N VAL A 248 1.42 -2.39 6.03
CA VAL A 248 1.21 -3.28 7.18
C VAL A 248 0.64 -2.52 8.38
N ILE A 249 1.09 -1.29 8.59
CA ILE A 249 0.68 -0.49 9.75
C ILE A 249 -0.75 0.03 9.58
N ILE A 250 -1.09 0.61 8.43
CA ILE A 250 -2.45 1.12 8.20
C ILE A 250 -3.46 -0.03 8.19
N GLU A 251 -3.14 -1.12 7.50
CA GLU A 251 -4.02 -2.30 7.48
C GLU A 251 -4.16 -2.91 8.88
N GLY A 252 -3.09 -2.95 9.68
CA GLY A 252 -3.15 -3.42 11.06
C GLY A 252 -3.96 -2.52 11.98
N VAL A 253 -3.82 -1.19 11.87
CA VAL A 253 -4.55 -0.22 12.71
C VAL A 253 -6.05 -0.22 12.41
N PHE A 254 -6.43 -0.30 11.14
CA PHE A 254 -7.84 -0.37 10.74
C PHE A 254 -8.38 -1.81 10.64
N SER A 255 -7.56 -2.80 10.98
CA SER A 255 -7.89 -4.23 10.85
C SER A 255 -8.43 -4.61 9.47
N TRP A 256 -7.84 -3.99 8.45
CA TRP A 256 -8.19 -4.25 7.05
C TRP A 256 -7.60 -5.60 6.62
N PRO A 257 -8.41 -6.50 6.03
CA PRO A 257 -7.98 -7.83 5.61
C PRO A 257 -7.14 -7.83 4.32
N GLY A 258 -6.07 -7.03 4.26
CA GLY A 258 -5.16 -6.87 3.13
C GLY A 258 -3.88 -7.72 3.20
N THR A 259 -2.99 -7.52 2.23
CA THR A 259 -1.73 -8.27 2.07
C THR A 259 -0.72 -7.96 3.17
N GLY A 260 -0.63 -6.70 3.61
CA GLY A 260 0.27 -6.27 4.66
C GLY A 260 -0.12 -6.85 6.03
N MET A 261 -1.42 -6.86 6.34
CA MET A 261 -1.92 -7.51 7.55
C MET A 261 -1.68 -9.03 7.51
N THR A 262 -1.87 -9.69 6.36
CA THR A 262 -1.57 -11.12 6.24
C THR A 262 -0.08 -11.44 6.38
N LEU A 263 0.80 -10.56 5.88
CA LEU A 263 2.24 -10.69 6.08
C LEU A 263 2.55 -10.62 7.59
N LEU A 264 1.98 -9.63 8.30
CA LEU A 264 2.20 -9.48 9.74
C LEU A 264 1.67 -10.68 10.53
N SER A 265 0.49 -11.20 10.20
CA SER A 265 -0.03 -12.40 10.84
C SER A 265 0.84 -13.62 10.55
N ALA A 266 1.32 -13.77 9.33
CA ALA A 266 2.18 -14.88 8.92
C ALA A 266 3.53 -14.86 9.66
N VAL A 267 4.14 -13.68 9.83
CA VAL A 267 5.36 -13.52 10.64
C VAL A 267 5.10 -13.88 12.09
N ARG A 268 3.96 -13.47 12.67
CA ARG A 268 3.62 -13.79 14.06
C ARG A 268 3.29 -15.27 14.28
N SER A 269 2.74 -15.95 13.28
CA SER A 269 2.41 -17.37 13.33
C SER A 269 3.51 -18.26 12.76
N GLU A 270 4.69 -17.71 12.46
CA GLU A 270 5.83 -18.42 11.86
C GLU A 270 5.46 -19.20 10.58
N ASP A 271 4.52 -18.67 9.77
CA ASP A 271 4.10 -19.25 8.50
C ASP A 271 5.06 -18.82 7.38
N LEU A 272 6.26 -19.41 7.35
CA LEU A 272 7.34 -19.03 6.46
C LEU A 272 6.99 -19.11 4.96
N PRO A 273 6.28 -20.13 4.44
CA PRO A 273 5.86 -20.17 3.04
C PRO A 273 5.00 -18.96 2.65
N LEU A 274 4.10 -18.55 3.53
CA LEU A 274 3.25 -17.37 3.31
C LEU A 274 4.05 -16.07 3.37
N VAL A 275 5.00 -15.94 4.31
CA VAL A 275 5.90 -14.78 4.41
C VAL A 275 6.76 -14.66 3.15
N MET A 276 7.43 -15.73 2.74
CA MET A 276 8.26 -15.75 1.54
C MET A 276 7.44 -15.44 0.29
N GLY A 277 6.30 -16.10 0.11
CA GLY A 277 5.43 -15.87 -1.05
C GLY A 277 4.92 -14.44 -1.11
N ALA A 278 4.49 -13.87 0.03
CA ALA A 278 4.03 -12.48 0.10
C ALA A 278 5.15 -11.49 -0.23
N MET A 279 6.34 -11.65 0.35
CA MET A 279 7.50 -10.77 0.10
C MET A 279 7.94 -10.82 -1.37
N LEU A 280 8.03 -12.02 -1.94
CA LEU A 280 8.42 -12.21 -3.34
C LEU A 280 7.38 -11.66 -4.31
N PHE A 281 6.10 -11.89 -4.02
CA PHE A 281 5.01 -11.38 -4.84
C PHE A 281 5.00 -9.85 -4.88
N ILE A 282 5.05 -9.20 -3.71
CA ILE A 282 5.10 -7.74 -3.60
C ILE A 282 6.33 -7.18 -4.31
N GLY A 283 7.52 -7.77 -4.06
CA GLY A 283 8.77 -7.36 -4.70
C GLY A 283 8.75 -7.52 -6.22
N CYS A 284 8.17 -8.60 -6.73
CA CYS A 284 8.01 -8.85 -8.16
C CYS A 284 7.06 -7.84 -8.81
N CYS A 285 5.88 -7.63 -8.23
CA CYS A 285 4.92 -6.64 -8.72
C CYS A 285 5.53 -5.23 -8.79
N ARG A 286 6.27 -4.83 -7.76
CA ARG A 286 6.95 -3.53 -7.73
C ARG A 286 8.03 -3.41 -8.79
N CYS A 287 8.88 -4.43 -8.92
CA CYS A 287 9.97 -4.42 -9.90
C CYS A 287 9.48 -4.47 -11.35
N TRP A 288 8.26 -4.95 -11.59
CA TRP A 288 7.66 -4.98 -12.93
C TRP A 288 7.14 -3.62 -13.38
N LEU A 289 6.83 -2.73 -12.44
CA LEU A 289 6.24 -1.41 -12.70
C LEU A 289 7.24 -0.25 -12.67
N THR A 290 8.48 -0.49 -12.22
CA THR A 290 9.59 0.48 -12.17
C THR A 290 10.62 0.23 -13.25
#